data_AF-A0A7M2ZUW9-F1
#
_entry.id   AF-A0A7M2ZUW9-F1
#
_cell.length_a   1.000
_cell.length_b   1.000
_cell.length_c   1.000
_cell.angle_alpha   90.00
_cell.angle_beta   90.00
_cell.angle_gamma   90.00
#
_symmetry.space_group_name_H-M   'P 1'
#
loop_
_entity.id
_entity.type
_entity.pdbx_description
1 polymer ?
#
loop_
_entity_poly.entity_id
_entity_poly.type
_entity_poly.pdbx_seq_one_letter_code
_entity_poly.pdbx_strand_id
1 'polypeptide(L)'
;MNRPRLVNRTSATPSTLLQRAIFDGYDFGLKIPYIAGSNRALLELSGFFISAREHPLHRYWRVPKGKLLPDLDTLYNRLAELAGGLHSQSWREFSSLVESAQASLDRQAFTWGMLL
;
A
#
# COMPACT_ATOMS: atom_id res chain seq x y z
N MET A 1 -30.32 6.93 -31.70
CA MET A 1 -29.75 6.11 -30.62
C MET A 1 -28.37 6.64 -30.29
N ASN A 2 -28.24 7.34 -29.16
CA ASN A 2 -26.99 7.97 -28.75
C ASN A 2 -26.12 6.89 -28.07
N ARG A 3 -25.01 6.49 -28.69
CA ARG A 3 -24.07 5.55 -28.05
C ARG A 3 -23.44 6.26 -26.85
N PRO A 4 -23.52 5.72 -25.63
CA PRO A 4 -22.78 6.30 -24.52
C PRO A 4 -21.29 6.17 -24.85
N ARG A 5 -20.63 7.31 -25.06
CA ARG A 5 -19.17 7.38 -25.09
C ARG A 5 -18.69 6.85 -23.74
N LEU A 6 -17.97 5.73 -23.77
CA LEU A 6 -17.05 5.36 -22.71
C LEU A 6 -16.10 6.55 -22.55
N VAL A 7 -16.44 7.44 -21.62
CA VAL A 7 -15.47 8.35 -21.03
C VAL A 7 -14.48 7.41 -20.37
N ASN A 8 -13.36 7.16 -21.05
CA ASN A 8 -12.15 6.70 -20.40
C ASN A 8 -11.93 7.70 -19.25
N ARG A 9 -12.27 7.30 -18.02
CA ARG A 9 -11.73 7.92 -16.82
C ARG A 9 -10.25 7.59 -16.78
N THR A 10 -9.47 8.18 -17.66
CA THR A 10 -8.01 8.29 -17.56
C THR A 10 -7.63 9.34 -16.52
N SER A 11 -8.36 9.39 -15.40
CA SER A 11 -8.27 10.45 -14.38
C SER A 11 -8.28 9.86 -12.96
N ALA A 12 -7.53 8.78 -12.76
CA ALA A 12 -7.20 8.28 -11.43
C ALA A 12 -5.72 7.93 -11.40
N THR A 13 -4.88 8.87 -11.85
CA THR A 13 -3.48 8.85 -11.46
C THR A 13 -3.43 8.92 -9.94
N PRO A 14 -2.77 7.96 -9.27
CA PRO A 14 -2.72 7.97 -7.83
C PRO A 14 -1.88 9.17 -7.39
N SER A 15 -2.55 10.20 -6.88
CA SER A 15 -1.86 11.36 -6.27
C SER A 15 -0.89 10.93 -5.15
N THR A 16 -1.11 9.77 -4.55
CA THR A 16 -0.31 9.21 -3.47
C THR A 16 0.20 7.82 -3.82
N LEU A 17 1.45 7.51 -3.46
CA LEU A 17 2.05 6.18 -3.63
C LEU A 17 1.61 5.23 -2.51
N LEU A 18 1.43 5.75 -1.29
CA LEU A 18 0.90 5.06 -0.12
C LEU A 18 -0.30 5.83 0.41
N GLN A 19 -1.48 5.18 0.41
CA GLN A 19 -2.72 5.78 0.90
C GLN A 19 -2.85 5.64 2.41
N ARG A 20 -2.38 4.53 2.98
CA ARG A 20 -2.45 4.24 4.41
C ARG A 20 -1.47 3.16 4.81
N ALA A 21 -0.91 3.28 6.01
CA ALA A 21 -0.19 2.22 6.70
C ALA A 21 -0.89 1.87 8.01
N ILE A 22 -0.87 0.60 8.39
CA ILE A 22 -1.29 0.06 9.70
C ILE A 22 -0.15 -0.84 10.18
N PHE A 23 0.06 -0.96 11.48
CA PHE A 23 1.14 -1.75 12.03
C PHE A 23 0.67 -2.50 13.29
N ASP A 24 0.93 -3.80 13.37
CA ASP A 24 0.47 -4.64 14.49
C ASP A 24 1.55 -4.93 15.54
N GLY A 25 2.80 -4.55 15.26
CA GLY A 25 3.98 -4.88 16.07
C GLY A 25 5.02 -5.73 15.33
N TYR A 26 4.58 -6.47 14.31
CA TYR A 26 5.40 -7.39 13.54
C TYR A 26 5.33 -7.10 12.04
N ASP A 27 4.14 -6.85 11.52
CA ASP A 27 3.85 -6.62 10.12
C ASP A 27 3.19 -5.26 9.89
N PHE A 28 3.42 -4.70 8.71
CA PHE A 28 2.71 -3.55 8.19
C PHE A 28 1.62 -3.96 7.24
N GLY A 29 0.51 -3.24 7.28
CA GLY A 29 -0.52 -3.23 6.25
C GLY A 29 -0.38 -1.98 5.42
N LEU A 30 0.03 -2.12 4.16
CA LEU A 30 0.20 -1.02 3.23
C LEU A 30 -0.93 -0.98 2.20
N LYS A 31 -1.68 0.12 2.18
CA LYS A 31 -2.66 0.39 1.13
C LYS A 31 -2.01 1.18 0.02
N ILE A 32 -1.59 0.46 -1.01
CA ILE A 32 -0.99 1.02 -2.23
C ILE A 32 -2.10 1.10 -3.29
N PRO A 33 -2.30 2.24 -3.96
CA PRO A 33 -3.21 2.29 -5.09
C PRO A 33 -2.70 1.41 -6.23
N TYR A 34 -3.53 1.18 -7.25
CA TYR A 34 -3.05 0.47 -8.42
C TYR A 34 -1.98 1.29 -9.14
N ILE A 35 -0.74 0.79 -9.10
CA ILE A 35 0.41 1.27 -9.85
C ILE A 35 0.93 0.05 -10.60
N ALA A 36 1.02 0.12 -11.93
CA ALA A 36 1.46 -1.01 -12.72
C ALA A 36 2.87 -1.46 -12.28
N GLY A 37 3.03 -2.75 -11.97
CA GLY A 37 4.30 -3.32 -11.52
C GLY A 37 4.63 -3.18 -10.03
N SER A 38 3.81 -2.48 -9.23
CA SER A 38 4.06 -2.32 -7.78
C SER A 38 3.99 -3.63 -7.00
N ASN A 39 3.23 -4.60 -7.50
CA ASN A 39 3.15 -5.94 -6.93
C ASN A 39 4.51 -6.61 -6.83
N ARG A 40 5.39 -6.44 -7.82
CA ARG A 40 6.73 -7.02 -7.81
C ARG A 40 7.59 -6.44 -6.68
N ALA A 41 7.58 -5.11 -6.53
CA ALA A 41 8.31 -4.43 -5.46
C ALA A 41 7.85 -4.89 -4.06
N LEU A 42 6.55 -5.13 -3.89
CA LEU A 42 6.00 -5.58 -2.60
C LEU A 42 6.27 -7.07 -2.34
N LEU A 43 6.27 -7.91 -3.38
CA LEU A 43 6.65 -9.32 -3.29
C LEU A 43 8.15 -9.48 -2.92
N GLU A 44 9.03 -8.63 -3.45
CA GLU A 44 10.47 -8.63 -3.11
C GLU A 44 10.70 -8.34 -1.61
N LEU A 45 9.80 -7.58 -0.97
CA LEU A 45 9.77 -7.36 0.48
C LEU A 45 9.09 -8.49 1.27
N SER A 46 8.90 -9.66 0.66
CA SER A 46 8.12 -10.78 1.24
C SER A 46 6.67 -10.40 1.56
N GLY A 47 6.12 -9.43 0.84
CA GLY A 47 4.77 -8.94 1.02
C GLY A 47 3.70 -9.92 0.50
N PHE A 48 2.56 -9.94 1.17
CA PHE A 48 1.40 -10.74 0.81
C PHE A 48 0.18 -9.85 0.57
N PHE A 49 -0.50 -10.02 -0.56
CA PHE A 49 -1.70 -9.26 -0.88
C PHE A 49 -2.95 -9.89 -0.25
N ILE A 50 -3.66 -9.13 0.57
CA ILE A 50 -4.89 -9.58 1.24
C ILE A 50 -6.06 -9.48 0.25
N SER A 51 -6.38 -10.60 -0.40
CA SER A 51 -7.42 -10.70 -1.43
C SER A 51 -8.80 -11.06 -0.89
N ALA A 52 -8.89 -11.65 0.30
CA ALA A 52 -10.16 -12.01 0.94
C ALA A 52 -11.02 -10.75 1.16
N ARG A 53 -12.26 -10.75 0.66
CA ARG A 53 -13.11 -9.55 0.61
C ARG A 53 -13.68 -9.17 1.97
N GLU A 54 -13.84 -10.16 2.83
CA GLU A 54 -14.40 -10.09 4.17
C GLU A 54 -13.36 -9.65 5.20
N HIS A 55 -12.08 -9.72 4.83
CA HIS A 55 -10.99 -9.26 5.69
C HIS A 55 -11.06 -7.73 5.84
N PRO A 56 -10.99 -7.15 7.06
CA PRO A 56 -11.04 -5.71 7.27
C PRO A 56 -9.98 -4.92 6.48
N LEU A 57 -8.81 -5.54 6.31
CA LEU A 57 -7.70 -5.05 5.49
C LEU A 57 -7.69 -5.59 4.05
N HIS A 58 -8.84 -5.93 3.47
CA HIS A 58 -8.95 -6.29 2.06
C HIS A 58 -8.29 -5.22 1.17
N ARG A 59 -7.45 -5.68 0.24
CA ARG A 59 -6.60 -4.87 -0.68
C ARG A 59 -5.40 -4.18 -0.05
N TYR A 60 -5.04 -4.54 1.18
CA TYR A 60 -3.74 -4.17 1.74
C TYR A 60 -2.69 -5.20 1.37
N TRP A 61 -1.45 -4.76 1.35
CA TRP A 61 -0.28 -5.63 1.38
C TRP A 61 0.19 -5.78 2.82
N ARG A 62 0.24 -7.02 3.31
CA ARG A 62 0.91 -7.34 4.58
C ARG A 62 2.40 -7.52 4.30
N VAL A 63 3.26 -6.77 4.98
CA VAL A 63 4.72 -6.79 4.76
C VAL A 63 5.45 -6.85 6.11
N PRO A 64 6.39 -7.79 6.31
CA PRO A 64 7.15 -7.86 7.56
C PRO A 64 7.94 -6.59 7.85
N LYS A 65 7.89 -6.10 9.09
CA LYS A 65 8.65 -4.92 9.54
C LYS A 65 10.14 -5.03 9.21
N GLY A 66 10.73 -6.20 9.46
CA GLY A 66 12.15 -6.44 9.23
C GLY A 66 12.56 -6.46 7.75
N LYS A 67 11.59 -6.49 6.84
CA LYS A 67 11.81 -6.34 5.39
C LYS A 67 11.47 -4.92 4.93
N LEU A 68 10.37 -4.35 5.42
CA LEU A 68 9.93 -3.03 4.99
C LEU A 68 10.86 -1.90 5.47
N LEU A 69 11.20 -1.85 6.76
CA LEU A 69 11.89 -0.68 7.31
C LEU A 69 13.30 -0.44 6.75
N PRO A 70 14.14 -1.48 6.54
CA PRO A 70 15.45 -1.28 5.92
C PRO A 70 15.38 -0.75 4.48
N ASP A 71 14.33 -1.10 3.75
CA ASP A 71 14.18 -0.81 2.32
C ASP A 71 13.06 0.21 2.03
N LEU A 72 12.65 1.00 3.02
CA LEU A 72 11.48 1.87 2.91
C LEU A 72 11.67 2.98 1.85
N ASP A 73 12.87 3.55 1.80
CA ASP A 73 13.28 4.56 0.82
C ASP A 73 13.35 3.96 -0.59
N THR A 74 13.88 2.75 -0.70
CA THR A 74 13.96 1.98 -1.94
C THR A 74 12.57 1.67 -2.48
N LEU A 75 11.64 1.26 -1.60
CA LEU A 75 10.24 1.04 -1.97
C LEU A 75 9.59 2.34 -2.48
N TYR A 76 9.77 3.47 -1.78
CA TYR A 76 9.25 4.76 -2.24
C TYR A 76 9.76 5.11 -3.63
N ASN A 77 11.08 5.08 -3.83
CA ASN A 77 11.70 5.42 -5.11
C ASN A 77 11.20 4.51 -6.23
N ARG A 78 11.07 3.21 -5.96
CA ARG A 78 10.55 2.26 -6.95
C ARG A 78 9.10 2.53 -7.31
N LEU A 79 8.25 2.84 -6.33
CA LEU A 79 6.85 3.20 -6.58
C LEU A 79 6.74 4.53 -7.35
N ALA A 80 7.58 5.51 -7.00
CA ALA A 80 7.65 6.80 -7.67
C ALA A 80 8.07 6.66 -9.14
N GLU A 81 9.07 5.83 -9.42
CA GLU A 81 9.54 5.48 -10.76
C GLU A 81 8.42 4.81 -11.57
N LEU A 82 7.78 3.79 -11.00
CA LEU A 82 6.66 3.08 -11.64
C LEU A 82 5.44 3.99 -11.90
N ALA A 83 5.23 4.99 -11.04
CA ALA A 83 4.18 5.99 -11.25
C ALA A 83 4.50 6.99 -12.37
N GLY A 84 5.73 7.03 -12.89
CA GLY A 84 6.09 7.83 -14.07
C GLY A 84 5.82 9.33 -13.90
N GLY A 85 6.03 9.87 -12.69
CA GLY A 85 5.75 11.28 -12.37
C GLY A 85 4.26 11.61 -12.13
N LEU A 86 3.39 10.61 -12.17
CA LEU A 86 1.95 10.76 -11.94
C LEU A 86 1.56 10.63 -10.46
N HIS A 87 2.40 11.14 -9.56
CA HIS A 87 2.17 11.20 -8.12
C HIS A 87 2.60 12.56 -7.57
N SER A 88 2.02 13.00 -6.46
CA SER A 88 2.38 14.24 -5.77
C SER A 88 2.92 14.02 -4.36
N GLN A 89 2.86 12.78 -3.85
CA GLN A 89 3.32 12.45 -2.50
C GLN A 89 4.85 12.48 -2.40
N SER A 90 5.35 13.37 -1.56
CA SER A 90 6.77 13.46 -1.22
C SER A 90 7.23 12.29 -0.35
N TRP A 91 8.55 12.07 -0.32
CA TRP A 91 9.18 11.10 0.60
C TRP A 91 8.75 11.32 2.05
N ARG A 92 8.74 12.57 2.52
CA ARG A 92 8.38 12.92 3.90
C ARG A 92 6.95 12.55 4.25
N GLU A 93 6.00 12.78 3.33
CA GLU A 93 4.60 12.39 3.53
C GLU A 93 4.44 10.86 3.52
N PHE A 94 5.16 10.18 2.64
CA PHE A 94 5.17 8.72 2.57
C PHE A 94 5.74 8.10 3.85
N SER A 95 6.92 8.52 4.30
CA SER A 95 7.57 7.98 5.50
C SER A 95 6.78 8.29 6.76
N SER A 96 6.19 9.49 6.85
CA SER A 96 5.33 9.90 7.97
C SER A 96 4.12 8.98 8.17
N LEU A 97 3.53 8.42 7.10
CA LEU A 97 2.45 7.44 7.23
C LEU A 97 2.93 6.15 7.92
N VAL A 98 4.14 5.69 7.61
CA VAL A 98 4.73 4.49 8.21
C VAL A 98 5.12 4.77 9.67
N GLU A 99 5.75 5.91 9.95
CA GLU A 99 6.07 6.34 11.32
C GLU A 99 4.82 6.50 12.18
N SER A 100 3.76 7.12 11.64
CA SER A 100 2.47 7.27 12.33
C SER A 100 1.82 5.92 12.62
N ALA A 101 1.90 4.97 11.69
CA ALA A 101 1.43 3.61 11.92
C ALA A 101 2.23 2.92 13.05
N GLN A 102 3.55 3.11 13.10
CA GLN A 102 4.37 2.59 14.20
C GLN A 102 4.01 3.20 15.56
N ALA A 103 3.65 4.49 15.58
CA ALA A 103 3.23 5.18 16.81
C ALA A 103 1.82 4.78 17.27
N SER A 104 0.96 4.28 16.38
CA SER A 104 -0.43 3.90 16.65
C SER A 104 -0.66 2.40 16.38
N LEU A 105 -0.02 1.57 17.20
CA LEU A 105 -0.07 0.11 17.11
C LEU A 105 -1.50 -0.46 17.16
N ASP A 106 -1.86 -1.27 16.18
CA ASP A 106 -3.11 -2.05 16.16
C ASP A 106 -2.79 -3.56 16.15
N ARG A 107 -2.69 -4.16 17.35
CA ARG A 107 -2.31 -5.57 17.54
C ARG A 107 -3.28 -6.57 16.91
N GLN A 108 -4.48 -6.14 16.54
CA GLN A 108 -5.52 -7.01 16.01
C GLN A 108 -5.63 -6.94 14.48
N ALA A 109 -4.82 -6.08 13.83
CA ALA A 109 -4.89 -5.81 12.40
C ALA A 109 -4.79 -7.07 11.52
N PHE A 110 -4.03 -8.09 11.95
CA PHE A 110 -3.80 -9.33 11.19
C PHE A 110 -4.22 -10.62 11.91
N THR A 111 -5.08 -10.53 12.93
CA THR A 111 -5.63 -11.69 13.64
C THR A 111 -7.03 -12.08 13.13
N TRP A 112 -7.48 -11.50 12.01
CA TRP A 112 -8.80 -11.80 11.45
C TRP A 112 -8.91 -13.27 11.05
N GLY A 113 -10.02 -13.90 11.41
CA GLY A 113 -10.25 -15.35 11.19
C GLY A 113 -9.51 -16.25 12.18
N MET A 114 -8.58 -15.71 12.98
CA MET A 114 -8.04 -16.41 14.16
C MET A 114 -9.02 -16.19 15.32
N LEU A 115 -10.11 -16.95 15.31
CA LEU A 115 -10.88 -17.20 16.54
C LEU A 115 -9.98 -18.04 17.45
N LEU A 116 -9.61 -17.48 18.61
CA LEU A 116 -9.10 -18.28 19.74
C LEU A 116 -10.28 -19.01 20.39
#